data_AF-A0A6B3UL95-F1
#
_entry.id   AF-A0A6B3UL95-F1
#
_cell.length_a   1.000
_cell.length_b   1.000
_cell.length_c   1.000
_cell.angle_alpha   90.00
_cell.angle_beta   90.00
_cell.angle_gamma   90.00
#
_symmetry.space_group_name_H-M   'P 1'
#
loop_
_entity.id
_entity.type
_entity.pdbx_description
1 polymer ?
#
loop_
_entity_poly.entity_id
_entity_poly.type
_entity_poly.pdbx_seq_one_letter_code
_entity_poly.pdbx_strand_id
1 'polypeptide(L)'
;MSTENRETAVHWVIQANRGAALDVEAMAETLRADGHVAHLLTLEKGAPAPEIPDLPDAAPIVCHGPGFLTRAYGHPRLGAGLFFDRDAFRWSTFRAFWGEAMLATDADVTTLEAAQKRLADGASAFIRPDADSKAFDGGVYDAEGL
;
A
#
# COMPACT_ATOMS: atom_id res chain seq x y z
N MET A 1 38.94 24.18 -8.04
CA MET A 1 38.17 23.50 -6.97
C MET A 1 36.83 23.10 -7.57
N SER A 2 36.71 21.83 -7.97
CA SER A 2 35.44 21.26 -8.42
C SER A 2 34.62 20.97 -7.17
N THR A 3 33.53 21.69 -6.94
CA THR A 3 32.47 21.23 -6.05
C THR A 3 31.84 20.02 -6.73
N GLU A 4 32.32 18.83 -6.39
CA GLU A 4 31.53 17.62 -6.55
C GLU A 4 30.17 17.90 -5.90
N ASN A 5 29.12 17.97 -6.72
CA ASN A 5 27.76 17.73 -6.28
C ASN A 5 27.76 16.31 -5.70
N ARG A 6 28.11 16.16 -4.43
CA ARG A 6 27.74 14.96 -3.69
C ARG A 6 26.23 15.02 -3.58
N GLU A 7 25.55 14.30 -4.46
CA GLU A 7 24.13 14.07 -4.32
C GLU A 7 23.88 13.55 -2.91
N THR A 8 23.01 14.24 -2.17
CA THR A 8 22.64 13.84 -0.82
C THR A 8 22.09 12.42 -0.87
N ALA A 9 22.65 11.51 -0.08
CA ALA A 9 22.21 10.13 -0.02
C ALA A 9 20.70 10.04 0.28
N VAL A 10 19.97 9.33 -0.57
CA VAL A 10 18.53 9.10 -0.41
C VAL A 10 18.31 7.90 0.51
N HIS A 11 17.36 8.03 1.42
CA HIS A 11 16.94 6.95 2.32
C HIS A 11 15.74 6.22 1.71
N TRP A 12 15.96 4.99 1.26
CA TRP A 12 14.93 4.12 0.71
C TRP A 12 14.38 3.22 1.80
N VAL A 13 13.07 3.29 2.05
CA VAL A 13 12.36 2.42 2.98
C VAL A 13 11.54 1.43 2.17
N ILE A 14 11.91 0.15 2.23
CA ILE A 14 11.51 -0.88 1.27
C ILE A 14 10.82 -2.03 2.00
N GLN A 15 9.62 -2.38 1.55
CA GLN A 15 8.94 -3.59 1.99
C GLN A 15 9.67 -4.85 1.48
N ALA A 16 10.19 -5.66 2.39
CA ALA A 16 10.94 -6.89 2.10
C ALA A 16 10.06 -8.12 1.87
N ASN A 17 8.90 -8.19 2.50
CA ASN A 17 8.05 -9.38 2.51
C ASN A 17 6.98 -9.43 1.40
N ARG A 18 7.26 -8.82 0.24
CA ARG A 18 6.42 -8.85 -0.97
C ARG A 18 7.32 -8.99 -2.20
N GLY A 19 7.40 -10.21 -2.75
CA GLY A 19 8.26 -10.55 -3.89
C GLY A 19 9.07 -11.82 -3.61
N ALA A 20 9.84 -12.28 -4.59
CA ALA A 20 10.92 -13.22 -4.29
C ALA A 20 11.95 -12.47 -3.44
N ALA A 21 12.37 -13.02 -2.30
CA ALA A 21 13.30 -12.36 -1.39
C ALA A 21 14.61 -11.92 -2.08
N LEU A 22 15.00 -12.60 -3.16
CA LEU A 22 16.15 -12.30 -3.99
C LEU A 22 16.03 -10.96 -4.74
N ASP A 23 14.83 -10.53 -5.13
CA ASP A 23 14.64 -9.30 -5.91
C ASP A 23 14.79 -8.05 -5.05
N VAL A 24 14.31 -8.10 -3.80
CA VAL A 24 14.37 -6.96 -2.87
C VAL A 24 15.79 -6.73 -2.37
N GLU A 25 16.53 -7.80 -2.05
CA GLU A 25 17.92 -7.65 -1.61
C GLU A 25 18.79 -7.11 -2.76
N ALA A 26 18.62 -7.61 -3.99
CA ALA A 26 19.35 -7.09 -5.15
C ALA A 26 19.08 -5.59 -5.39
N MET A 27 17.84 -5.14 -5.21
CA MET A 27 17.50 -3.72 -5.24
C MET A 27 18.20 -2.94 -4.13
N ALA A 28 18.21 -3.45 -2.90
CA ALA A 28 18.89 -2.80 -1.78
C ALA A 28 20.40 -2.73 -1.97
N GLU A 29 21.02 -3.80 -2.49
CA GLU A 29 22.44 -3.84 -2.85
C GLU A 29 22.78 -2.80 -3.92
N THR A 30 21.96 -2.68 -4.96
CA THR A 30 22.12 -1.67 -6.02
C THR A 30 22.07 -0.25 -5.45
N LEU A 31 21.06 0.06 -4.63
CA LEU A 31 20.93 1.36 -3.98
C LEU A 31 22.14 1.68 -3.09
N ARG A 32 22.64 0.71 -2.32
CA ARG A 32 23.84 0.89 -1.49
C ARG A 32 25.10 1.12 -2.34
N ALA A 33 25.23 0.40 -3.46
CA ALA A 33 26.35 0.57 -4.39
C ALA A 33 26.35 1.98 -5.03
N ASP A 34 25.17 2.55 -5.25
CA ASP A 34 24.99 3.92 -5.76
C ASP A 34 25.13 5.01 -4.67
N GLY A 35 25.45 4.64 -3.43
CA GLY A 35 25.67 5.59 -2.33
C GLY A 35 24.39 6.02 -1.60
N HIS A 36 23.29 5.29 -1.76
CA HIS A 36 22.04 5.49 -1.02
C HIS A 36 21.95 4.57 0.21
N VAL A 37 20.96 4.81 1.07
CA VAL A 37 20.71 4.01 2.27
C VAL A 37 19.43 3.22 2.08
N ALA A 38 19.51 1.89 2.12
CA ALA A 38 18.36 1.00 2.00
C ALA A 38 17.97 0.41 3.36
N HIS A 39 16.74 0.71 3.81
CA HIS A 39 16.09 0.19 5.01
C HIS A 39 15.06 -0.85 4.59
N LEU A 40 15.31 -2.11 4.91
CA LEU A 40 14.39 -3.20 4.64
C LEU A 40 13.47 -3.40 5.84
N LEU A 41 12.16 -3.41 5.61
CA LEU A 41 11.16 -3.68 6.65
C LEU A 41 10.24 -4.83 6.26
N THR A 42 9.74 -5.53 7.27
CA THR A 42 8.74 -6.58 7.12
C THR A 42 7.41 -6.05 7.64
N LEU A 43 6.34 -6.15 6.84
CA LEU A 43 5.00 -5.81 7.30
C LEU A 43 4.35 -7.01 7.96
N GLU A 44 4.05 -6.92 9.24
CA GLU A 44 3.25 -7.93 9.91
C GLU A 44 1.81 -7.93 9.40
N LYS A 45 1.23 -9.13 9.27
CA LYS A 45 -0.16 -9.28 8.88
C LYS A 45 -1.06 -8.69 9.98
N GLY A 46 -1.93 -7.77 9.61
CA GLY A 46 -2.89 -7.13 10.53
C GLY A 46 -2.34 -5.93 11.30
N ALA A 47 -1.05 -5.60 11.18
CA ALA A 47 -0.51 -4.39 11.77
C ALA A 47 -1.05 -3.15 11.02
N PRO A 48 -1.57 -2.13 11.75
CA PRO A 48 -2.14 -0.93 11.13
C PRO A 48 -1.06 -0.02 10.54
N ALA A 49 0.14 0.00 11.13
CA ALA A 49 1.27 0.78 10.68
C ALA A 49 2.57 -0.03 10.75
N PRO A 50 3.49 0.16 9.79
CA PRO A 50 4.86 -0.35 9.87
C PRO A 50 5.65 0.31 11.00
N GLU A 51 6.59 -0.43 11.57
CA GLU A 51 7.68 0.18 12.35
C GLU A 51 8.60 0.93 11.39
N ILE A 52 8.74 2.24 11.60
CA ILE A 52 9.56 3.11 10.75
C ILE A 52 10.97 3.13 11.33
N PRO A 53 12.02 2.90 10.52
CA PRO A 53 13.40 3.03 10.98
C PRO A 53 13.68 4.46 11.45
N ASP A 54 14.73 4.63 12.25
CA ASP A 54 15.21 5.97 12.59
C ASP A 54 15.78 6.63 11.32
N LEU A 55 15.22 7.77 10.92
CA LEU A 55 15.51 8.47 9.67
C LEU A 55 16.01 9.88 9.98
N PRO A 56 17.16 10.33 9.42
CA PRO A 56 17.63 11.69 9.63
C PRO A 56 16.61 12.74 9.18
N ASP A 57 16.42 13.79 9.98
CA ASP A 57 15.37 14.83 9.77
C ASP A 57 15.46 15.60 8.44
N ALA A 58 16.64 15.67 7.82
CA ALA A 58 16.84 16.39 6.56
C ALA A 58 17.10 15.46 5.36
N ALA A 59 17.13 14.14 5.56
CA ALA A 59 17.39 13.21 4.47
C ALA A 59 16.20 13.15 3.50
N PRO A 60 16.44 13.13 2.18
CA PRO A 60 15.42 12.78 1.20
C PRO A 60 15.04 11.30 1.40
N ILE A 61 13.74 11.02 1.35
CA ILE A 61 13.20 9.68 1.62
C ILE A 61 12.42 9.21 0.39
N VAL A 62 12.55 7.93 0.06
CA VAL A 62 11.71 7.23 -0.91
C VAL A 62 11.12 6.00 -0.25
N CYS A 63 9.81 5.81 -0.38
CA CYS A 63 9.10 4.66 0.15
C CYS A 63 8.74 3.71 -0.98
N HIS A 64 8.98 2.41 -0.79
CA HIS A 64 8.70 1.38 -1.78
C HIS A 64 7.99 0.17 -1.16
N GLY A 65 6.93 -0.30 -1.82
CA GLY A 65 6.22 -1.51 -1.45
C GLY A 65 4.71 -1.28 -1.38
N PRO A 66 3.89 -2.08 -2.09
CA PRO A 66 2.46 -1.81 -2.26
C PRO A 66 1.68 -1.87 -0.94
N GLY A 67 2.08 -2.72 0.00
CA GLY A 67 1.44 -2.76 1.33
C GLY A 67 2.01 -1.73 2.30
N PHE A 68 3.22 -1.23 2.04
CA PHE A 68 3.88 -0.23 2.87
C PHE A 68 3.33 1.16 2.56
N LEU A 69 3.24 1.51 1.27
CA LEU A 69 2.72 2.80 0.81
C LEU A 69 1.34 3.13 1.39
N THR A 70 0.44 2.13 1.40
CA THR A 70 -0.94 2.31 1.88
C THR A 70 -1.02 2.47 3.41
N ARG A 71 -0.10 1.85 4.17
CA ARG A 71 -0.07 1.89 5.64
C ARG A 71 0.77 3.04 6.21
N ALA A 72 1.78 3.47 5.48
CA ALA A 72 2.61 4.62 5.81
C ALA A 72 1.91 5.95 5.47
N TYR A 73 0.80 5.90 4.71
CA TYR A 73 0.02 7.08 4.38
C TYR A 73 -0.45 7.82 5.64
N GLY A 74 -0.14 9.12 5.71
CA GLY A 74 -0.41 9.96 6.88
C GLY A 74 0.72 10.01 7.90
N HIS A 75 1.81 9.26 7.72
CA HIS A 75 2.99 9.38 8.57
C HIS A 75 3.67 10.76 8.37
N PRO A 76 3.87 11.57 9.43
CA PRO A 76 4.34 12.96 9.30
C PRO A 76 5.66 13.10 8.54
N ARG A 77 6.57 12.12 8.72
CA ARG A 77 7.91 12.15 8.12
C ARG A 77 7.98 11.60 6.69
N LEU A 78 7.06 10.71 6.30
CA LEU A 78 7.20 9.94 5.06
C LEU A 78 6.43 10.55 3.89
N GLY A 79 5.54 11.52 4.15
CA GLY A 79 4.64 12.08 3.14
C GLY A 79 5.32 12.46 1.82
N ALA A 80 6.48 13.11 1.88
CA ALA A 80 7.21 13.54 0.67
C ALA A 80 7.83 12.38 -0.13
N GLY A 81 8.10 11.24 0.51
CA GLY A 81 8.68 10.05 -0.13
C GLY A 81 7.66 9.01 -0.58
N LEU A 82 6.37 9.24 -0.31
CA LEU A 82 5.27 8.36 -0.67
C LEU A 82 4.72 8.71 -2.05
N PHE A 83 5.05 7.91 -3.05
CA PHE A 83 4.47 8.00 -4.39
C PHE A 83 3.18 7.18 -4.46
N PHE A 84 2.12 7.69 -3.84
CA PHE A 84 0.84 7.01 -3.71
C PHE A 84 -0.32 8.01 -3.68
N ASP A 85 -1.33 7.80 -4.51
CA ASP A 85 -2.57 8.58 -4.53
C ASP A 85 -3.71 7.73 -3.96
N ARG A 86 -4.15 8.06 -2.75
CA ARG A 86 -5.21 7.31 -2.04
C ARG A 86 -6.55 7.36 -2.77
N ASP A 87 -6.84 8.41 -3.51
CA ASP A 87 -8.12 8.58 -4.19
C ASP A 87 -8.12 7.84 -5.54
N ALA A 88 -6.97 7.76 -6.20
CA ALA A 88 -6.80 6.93 -7.38
C ALA A 88 -6.74 5.43 -7.05
N PHE A 89 -6.17 5.03 -5.91
CA PHE A 89 -6.02 3.62 -5.50
C PHE A 89 -7.28 3.07 -4.80
N ARG A 90 -8.38 3.03 -5.55
CA ARG A 90 -9.68 2.51 -5.11
C ARG A 90 -10.26 1.56 -6.14
N TRP A 91 -11.05 0.60 -5.68
CA TRP A 91 -11.73 -0.35 -6.56
C TRP A 91 -12.70 0.37 -7.51
N SER A 92 -13.47 1.34 -7.01
CA SER A 92 -14.35 2.19 -7.82
C SER A 92 -13.61 2.89 -8.95
N THR A 93 -12.41 3.39 -8.68
CA THR A 93 -11.55 4.00 -9.69
C THR A 93 -11.13 2.95 -10.73
N PHE A 94 -10.67 1.77 -10.32
CA PHE A 94 -10.35 0.69 -11.26
C PHE A 94 -11.56 0.31 -12.14
N ARG A 95 -12.76 0.19 -11.55
CA ARG A 95 -14.00 -0.09 -12.29
C ARG A 95 -14.28 0.97 -13.35
N ALA A 96 -14.14 2.25 -13.01
CA ALA A 96 -14.41 3.34 -13.93
C ALA A 96 -13.50 3.33 -15.17
N PHE A 97 -12.26 2.85 -15.05
CA PHE A 97 -11.31 2.82 -16.17
C PHE A 97 -11.24 1.48 -16.89
N TRP A 98 -11.38 0.36 -16.17
CA TRP A 98 -11.21 -0.98 -16.75
C TRP A 98 -12.54 -1.61 -17.17
N GLY A 99 -13.67 -1.17 -16.59
CA GLY A 99 -15.01 -1.60 -16.98
C GLY A 99 -15.15 -3.13 -17.06
N GLU A 100 -15.60 -3.61 -18.23
CA GLU A 100 -15.86 -5.02 -18.51
C GLU A 100 -14.59 -5.91 -18.48
N ALA A 101 -13.39 -5.32 -18.48
CA ALA A 101 -12.15 -6.09 -18.33
C ALA A 101 -11.94 -6.58 -16.88
N MET A 102 -12.74 -6.10 -15.91
CA MET A 102 -12.68 -6.56 -14.53
C MET A 102 -13.49 -7.84 -14.32
N LEU A 103 -12.93 -8.80 -13.58
CA LEU A 103 -13.64 -10.02 -13.17
C LEU A 103 -14.89 -9.72 -12.33
N ALA A 104 -14.90 -8.62 -11.59
CA ALA A 104 -16.00 -8.19 -10.72
C ALA A 104 -16.78 -7.03 -11.34
N THR A 105 -17.03 -7.06 -12.65
CA THR A 105 -17.72 -5.98 -13.37
C THR A 105 -19.14 -5.67 -12.83
N ASP A 106 -19.78 -6.65 -12.20
CA ASP A 106 -21.11 -6.58 -11.58
C ASP A 106 -21.09 -6.08 -10.13
N ALA A 107 -19.90 -5.89 -9.53
CA ALA A 107 -19.81 -5.36 -8.18
C ALA A 107 -20.18 -3.87 -8.13
N ASP A 108 -20.78 -3.46 -7.01
CA ASP A 108 -21.19 -2.07 -6.78
C ASP A 108 -20.59 -1.55 -5.47
N VAL A 109 -20.25 -0.26 -5.47
CA VAL A 109 -19.88 0.45 -4.24
C VAL A 109 -21.15 0.87 -3.53
N THR A 110 -21.27 0.45 -2.27
CA THR A 110 -22.44 0.71 -1.43
C THR A 110 -22.01 1.04 0.00
N THR A 111 -22.94 1.56 0.81
CA THR A 111 -22.70 1.72 2.25
C THR A 111 -22.76 0.37 2.97
N LEU A 112 -22.11 0.30 4.13
CA LEU A 112 -22.14 -0.88 5.00
C LEU A 112 -23.57 -1.27 5.39
N GLU A 113 -24.38 -0.29 5.76
CA GLU A 113 -25.78 -0.47 6.12
C GLU A 113 -26.60 -1.10 4.98
N ALA A 114 -26.45 -0.61 3.74
CA ALA A 114 -27.15 -1.16 2.60
C ALA A 114 -26.67 -2.58 2.24
N ALA A 115 -25.37 -2.87 2.43
CA ALA A 115 -24.85 -4.22 2.29
C ALA A 115 -25.46 -5.17 3.33
N GLN A 116 -25.47 -4.79 4.61
CA GLN A 116 -26.06 -5.57 5.71
C GLN A 116 -27.55 -5.88 5.46
N LYS A 117 -28.31 -4.90 4.95
CA LYS A 117 -29.72 -5.12 4.58
C LYS A 117 -29.88 -6.19 3.49
N ARG A 118 -29.07 -6.12 2.42
CA ARG A 118 -29.13 -7.12 1.34
C ARG A 118 -28.83 -8.53 1.85
N LEU A 119 -27.86 -8.67 2.75
CA LEU A 119 -27.52 -9.95 3.38
C LEU A 119 -28.67 -10.48 4.23
N ALA A 120 -29.30 -9.62 5.05
CA ALA A 120 -30.45 -9.97 5.86
C ALA A 120 -31.67 -10.42 5.02
N ASP A 121 -31.81 -9.89 3.80
CA ASP A 121 -32.82 -10.29 2.82
C ASP A 121 -32.47 -11.61 2.09
N GLY A 122 -31.42 -12.31 2.53
CA GLY A 122 -31.03 -13.64 2.05
C GLY A 122 -29.97 -13.65 0.95
N ALA A 123 -29.34 -12.51 0.63
CA ALA A 123 -28.22 -12.49 -0.30
C ALA A 123 -26.95 -13.08 0.34
N SER A 124 -26.09 -13.66 -0.50
CA SER A 124 -24.69 -13.90 -0.16
C SER A 124 -23.81 -13.08 -1.10
N ALA A 125 -22.81 -12.40 -0.55
CA ALA A 125 -21.95 -11.50 -1.32
C ALA A 125 -20.52 -11.49 -0.78
N PHE A 126 -19.56 -11.34 -1.69
CA PHE A 126 -18.20 -10.96 -1.31
C PHE A 126 -18.16 -9.45 -1.03
N ILE A 127 -17.81 -9.07 0.19
CA ILE A 127 -17.73 -7.67 0.61
C ILE A 127 -16.29 -7.34 0.98
N ARG A 128 -15.80 -6.22 0.44
CA ARG A 128 -14.48 -5.66 0.73
C ARG A 128 -14.55 -4.12 0.80
N PRO A 129 -13.57 -3.45 1.41
CA PRO A 129 -13.45 -2.00 1.32
C PRO A 129 -13.18 -1.56 -0.12
N ASP A 130 -13.71 -0.39 -0.49
CA ASP A 130 -13.40 0.29 -1.75
C ASP A 130 -11.94 0.75 -1.80
N ALA A 131 -11.44 1.28 -0.67
CA ALA A 131 -10.04 1.68 -0.54
C ALA A 131 -9.11 0.46 -0.47
N ASP A 132 -7.99 0.49 -1.20
CA ASP A 132 -6.98 -0.57 -1.14
C ASP A 132 -6.05 -0.44 0.09
N SER A 133 -6.61 -0.19 1.27
CA SER A 133 -5.84 0.09 2.49
C SER A 133 -5.07 -1.11 3.03
N LYS A 134 -5.39 -2.33 2.58
CA LYS A 134 -4.88 -3.60 3.12
C LYS A 134 -5.17 -3.80 4.63
N ALA A 135 -6.11 -3.05 5.19
CA ALA A 135 -6.58 -3.22 6.56
C ALA A 135 -7.56 -4.40 6.67
N PHE A 136 -8.30 -4.66 5.61
CA PHE A 136 -9.29 -5.73 5.53
C PHE A 136 -9.33 -6.25 4.08
N ASP A 137 -9.09 -7.54 3.91
CA ASP A 137 -8.97 -8.19 2.59
C ASP A 137 -10.32 -8.51 1.94
N GLY A 138 -11.41 -8.37 2.70
CA GLY A 138 -12.74 -8.80 2.31
C GLY A 138 -13.06 -10.24 2.70
N GLY A 139 -14.32 -10.63 2.53
CA GLY A 139 -14.82 -11.97 2.83
C GLY A 139 -16.15 -12.23 2.13
N VAL A 140 -16.58 -13.49 2.12
CA VAL A 140 -17.93 -13.88 1.70
C VAL A 140 -18.83 -13.89 2.92
N TYR A 141 -19.98 -13.26 2.79
CA TYR A 141 -20.92 -12.99 3.87
C TYR A 141 -22.34 -13.30 3.44
N ASP A 142 -23.23 -13.52 4.41
CA ASP A 142 -24.64 -13.82 4.23
C ASP A 142 -25.46 -13.32 5.45
N ALA A 143 -26.70 -13.80 5.61
CA ALA A 143 -27.57 -13.41 6.71
C ALA A 143 -27.01 -13.72 8.10
N GLU A 144 -26.09 -14.69 8.24
CA GLU A 144 -25.49 -15.08 9.52
C GLU A 144 -24.33 -14.15 9.92
N GLY A 145 -23.81 -13.32 9.00
CA GLY A 145 -22.91 -12.26 9.38
C GLY A 145 -22.25 -11.49 8.24
N LEU A 146 -21.94 -10.23 8.57
CA LEU A 146 -20.90 -9.36 8.00
C LEU A 146 -19.95 -8.91 9.11
#